data_AF-A0A6P1Y105-F1
#
_entry.id   AF-A0A6P1Y105-F1
#
_cell.length_a   1.000
_cell.length_b   1.000
_cell.length_c   1.000
_cell.angle_alpha   90.00
_cell.angle_beta   90.00
_cell.angle_gamma   90.00
#
_symmetry.space_group_name_H-M   'P 1'
#
loop_
_entity.id
_entity.type
_entity.pdbx_description
1 polymer ?
#
loop_
_entity_poly.entity_id
_entity_poly.type
_entity_poly.pdbx_seq_one_letter_code
_entity_poly.pdbx_strand_id
1 'polypeptide(L)'
;MNKRLRCTAFFILCMMAAAQIPLIAEEKKEDHTPVPYTKEEFPLWQRELRRFEILSFGALPFVTLLSFWGYDMIRAAKHPKDPAYYPWPLKQVDKAIPLTEKEQLGVFLTAAGISITIALIDITYRAIKRSAAKKRLERENTLTEAPIQFISITQSAKAESQTLKLMTDAALAAGSIGGIASLFKNNTAAAPAGQGSGSDTVAQ
;
A
#
# COMPACT_ATOMS: atom_id res chain seq x y z
N MET A 1 24.45 12.17 -44.73
CA MET A 1 23.87 11.36 -43.64
C MET A 1 24.83 10.23 -43.28
N ASN A 2 25.35 10.21 -42.06
CA ASN A 2 26.44 9.31 -41.65
C ASN A 2 25.98 7.84 -41.70
N LYS A 3 26.79 6.93 -42.25
CA LYS A 3 26.45 5.50 -42.40
C LYS A 3 26.00 4.87 -41.07
N ARG A 4 26.63 5.28 -39.96
CA ARG A 4 26.29 4.85 -38.59
C ARG A 4 24.87 5.26 -38.17
N LEU A 5 24.43 6.46 -38.54
CA LEU A 5 23.09 6.99 -38.22
C LEU A 5 21.98 6.25 -38.99
N ARG A 6 22.28 5.78 -40.22
CA ARG A 6 21.35 4.99 -41.03
C ARG A 6 21.15 3.60 -40.43
N CYS A 7 22.23 2.96 -39.97
CA CYS A 7 22.15 1.67 -39.30
C CYS A 7 21.38 1.75 -37.98
N THR A 8 21.63 2.75 -37.14
CA THR A 8 20.90 2.90 -35.86
C THR A 8 19.41 3.15 -36.09
N ALA A 9 19.04 4.00 -37.05
CA ALA A 9 17.64 4.24 -37.39
C ALA A 9 16.95 2.98 -37.91
N PHE A 10 17.63 2.17 -38.73
CA PHE A 10 17.10 0.91 -39.25
C PHE A 10 16.90 -0.13 -38.14
N PHE A 11 17.85 -0.25 -37.20
CA PHE A 11 17.71 -1.14 -36.05
C PHE A 11 16.53 -0.75 -35.15
N ILE A 12 16.34 0.55 -34.89
CA ILE A 12 15.21 1.05 -34.10
C ILE A 12 13.88 0.78 -34.81
N LEU A 13 13.82 0.98 -36.13
CA LEU A 13 12.65 0.66 -36.95
C LEU A 13 12.31 -0.84 -36.92
N CYS A 14 13.31 -1.72 -37.05
CA CYS A 14 13.12 -3.16 -36.97
C CYS A 14 12.62 -3.63 -35.59
N MET A 15 13.14 -3.05 -34.50
CA MET A 15 12.67 -3.37 -33.14
C MET A 15 11.24 -2.88 -32.89
N MET A 16 10.86 -1.70 -33.39
CA MET A 16 9.46 -1.23 -33.32
C MET A 16 8.52 -2.11 -34.14
N ALA A 17 8.93 -2.55 -35.32
CA ALA A 17 8.11 -3.44 -36.16
C ALA A 17 7.94 -4.82 -35.53
N ALA A 18 9.00 -5.38 -34.93
CA ALA A 18 8.95 -6.68 -34.26
C ALA A 18 8.02 -6.68 -33.02
N ALA A 19 7.93 -5.56 -32.29
CA ALA A 19 7.05 -5.42 -31.14
C ALA A 19 5.55 -5.38 -31.50
N GLN A 20 5.21 -5.12 -32.78
CA GLN A 20 3.84 -5.03 -33.27
C GLN A 20 3.36 -6.31 -33.98
N ILE A 21 4.21 -7.34 -34.09
CA ILE A 21 3.81 -8.61 -34.71
C ILE A 21 2.85 -9.32 -33.73
N PRO A 22 1.57 -9.51 -34.08
CA PRO A 22 0.66 -10.29 -33.27
C PRO A 22 1.24 -11.70 -33.17
N LEU A 23 1.37 -12.21 -31.95
CA LEU A 23 1.78 -13.59 -31.72
C LEU A 23 0.63 -14.48 -32.23
N ILE A 24 0.72 -14.92 -33.48
CA ILE A 24 -0.24 -15.84 -34.08
C ILE A 24 -0.05 -17.18 -33.37
N ALA A 25 -0.89 -17.43 -32.37
CA ALA A 25 -1.01 -18.74 -31.74
C ALA A 25 -1.75 -19.67 -32.71
N GLU A 26 -1.26 -20.89 -32.90
CA GLU A 26 -1.96 -21.92 -33.68
C GLU A 26 -3.36 -22.15 -33.09
N GLU A 27 -4.38 -21.87 -33.90
CA GLU A 27 -5.79 -21.98 -33.54
C GLU A 27 -6.19 -23.46 -33.54
N LYS A 28 -6.08 -24.10 -32.38
CA LYS A 28 -6.73 -25.40 -32.13
C LYS A 28 -8.23 -25.14 -32.04
N LYS A 29 -8.98 -25.65 -33.02
CA LYS A 29 -10.44 -25.55 -33.12
C LYS A 29 -11.11 -26.37 -32.00
N GLU A 30 -11.23 -25.76 -30.83
CA GLU A 30 -12.18 -26.14 -29.79
C GLU A 30 -13.32 -25.10 -29.85
N ASP A 31 -14.57 -25.52 -29.59
CA ASP A 31 -15.74 -24.63 -29.65
C ASP A 31 -15.61 -23.50 -28.60
N HIS A 32 -15.00 -22.39 -29.02
CA HIS A 32 -14.73 -21.22 -28.20
C HIS A 32 -16.01 -20.40 -28.02
N THR A 33 -16.98 -20.92 -27.29
CA THR A 33 -17.95 -20.03 -26.65
C THR A 33 -17.19 -19.16 -25.65
N PRO A 34 -17.20 -17.83 -25.76
CA PRO A 34 -16.40 -16.97 -24.90
C PRO A 34 -16.88 -17.10 -23.46
N VAL A 35 -16.09 -17.80 -22.64
CA VAL A 35 -16.32 -17.85 -21.20
C VAL A 35 -15.93 -16.49 -20.61
N PRO A 36 -16.75 -15.89 -19.72
CA PRO A 36 -16.39 -14.64 -19.07
C PRO A 36 -15.07 -14.76 -18.31
N TYR A 37 -14.15 -13.83 -18.56
CA TYR A 37 -12.83 -13.82 -17.93
C TYR A 37 -12.92 -13.90 -16.40
N THR A 38 -12.27 -14.89 -15.81
CA THR A 38 -12.11 -14.97 -14.35
C THR A 38 -10.91 -14.14 -13.87
N LYS A 39 -10.92 -13.76 -12.59
CA LYS A 39 -9.84 -12.93 -12.00
C LYS A 39 -8.51 -13.69 -11.89
N GLU A 40 -8.52 -15.00 -12.02
CA GLU A 40 -7.38 -15.89 -11.77
C GLU A 40 -6.63 -16.26 -13.05
N GLU A 41 -7.26 -16.11 -14.22
CA GLU A 41 -6.66 -16.36 -15.54
C GLU A 41 -5.43 -15.49 -15.82
N PHE A 42 -5.36 -14.29 -15.24
CA PHE A 42 -4.25 -13.36 -15.46
C PHE A 42 -3.31 -13.29 -14.24
N PRO A 43 -1.99 -13.41 -14.46
CA PRO A 43 -1.02 -13.22 -13.40
C PRO A 43 -1.17 -11.81 -12.81
N LEU A 44 -0.90 -11.69 -11.51
CA LEU A 44 -1.16 -10.45 -10.77
C LEU A 44 -0.40 -9.26 -11.36
N TRP A 45 0.86 -9.46 -11.75
CA TRP A 45 1.69 -8.38 -12.31
C TRP A 45 1.09 -7.82 -13.61
N GLN A 46 0.48 -8.65 -14.46
CA GLN A 46 -0.15 -8.21 -15.71
C GLN A 46 -1.40 -7.37 -15.43
N ARG A 47 -2.17 -7.71 -14.38
CA ARG A 47 -3.32 -6.92 -13.95
C ARG A 47 -2.90 -5.56 -13.38
N GLU A 48 -1.83 -5.52 -12.59
CA GLU A 48 -1.29 -4.28 -12.05
C GLU A 48 -0.67 -3.41 -13.14
N LEU A 49 0.05 -4.01 -14.12
CA LEU A 49 0.61 -3.28 -15.25
C LEU A 49 -0.48 -2.68 -16.14
N ARG A 50 -1.55 -3.43 -16.43
CA ARG A 50 -2.71 -2.89 -17.17
C ARG A 50 -3.31 -1.67 -16.47
N ARG A 51 -3.47 -1.74 -15.15
CA ARG A 51 -4.02 -0.63 -14.37
C ARG A 51 -3.05 0.56 -14.30
N PHE A 52 -1.76 0.29 -14.19
CA PHE A 52 -0.71 1.30 -14.26
C PHE A 52 -0.77 2.07 -15.57
N GLU A 53 -0.87 1.36 -16.70
CA GLU A 53 -0.97 1.95 -18.03
C GLU A 53 -2.23 2.82 -18.14
N ILE A 54 -3.41 2.26 -17.80
CA ILE A 54 -4.68 2.98 -17.86
C ILE A 54 -4.62 4.26 -16.99
N LEU A 55 -4.04 4.18 -15.79
CA LEU A 55 -4.01 5.31 -14.87
C LEU A 55 -2.96 6.36 -15.29
N SER A 56 -1.75 5.94 -15.65
CA SER A 56 -0.67 6.86 -16.04
C SER A 56 -0.93 7.52 -17.40
N PHE A 57 -1.31 6.76 -18.43
CA PHE A 57 -1.64 7.33 -19.74
C PHE A 57 -3.02 7.98 -19.76
N GLY A 58 -3.97 7.50 -18.96
CA GLY A 58 -5.29 8.11 -18.83
C GLY A 58 -5.28 9.43 -18.06
N ALA A 59 -4.42 9.59 -17.04
CA ALA A 59 -4.32 10.83 -16.28
C ALA A 59 -3.42 11.88 -16.96
N LEU A 60 -2.50 11.47 -17.84
CA LEU A 60 -1.56 12.36 -18.55
C LEU A 60 -2.21 13.60 -19.19
N PRO A 61 -3.31 13.53 -19.96
CA PRO A 61 -3.91 14.72 -20.58
C PRO A 61 -4.46 15.72 -19.56
N PHE A 62 -4.98 15.25 -18.43
CA PHE A 62 -5.51 16.12 -17.38
C PHE A 62 -4.39 16.75 -16.55
N VAL A 63 -3.39 15.96 -16.19
CA VAL A 63 -2.25 16.43 -15.41
C VAL A 63 -1.40 17.39 -16.22
N THR A 64 -1.23 17.18 -17.53
CA THR A 64 -0.53 18.13 -18.41
C THR A 64 -1.27 19.45 -18.48
N LEU A 65 -2.59 19.44 -18.71
CA LEU A 65 -3.41 20.66 -18.69
C LEU A 65 -3.28 21.41 -17.35
N LEU A 66 -3.41 20.71 -16.22
CA LEU A 66 -3.26 21.31 -14.89
C LEU A 66 -1.85 21.85 -14.65
N SER A 67 -0.83 21.17 -15.17
CA SER A 67 0.57 21.62 -15.05
C SER A 67 0.81 22.88 -15.88
N PHE A 68 0.26 22.96 -17.10
CA PHE A 68 0.30 24.18 -17.90
C PHE A 68 -0.42 25.33 -17.21
N TRP A 69 -1.62 25.07 -16.70
CA TRP A 69 -2.40 26.09 -16.01
C TRP A 69 -1.71 26.57 -14.72
N GLY A 70 -1.19 25.65 -13.91
CA GLY A 70 -0.44 25.98 -12.70
C GLY A 70 0.87 26.73 -12.99
N TYR A 71 1.58 26.35 -14.05
CA TYR A 71 2.77 27.07 -14.49
C TYR A 71 2.43 28.50 -14.96
N ASP A 72 1.31 28.67 -15.66
CA ASP A 72 0.79 29.98 -16.11
C ASP A 72 0.39 30.86 -14.90
N MET A 73 -0.24 30.29 -13.87
CA MET A 73 -0.52 30.98 -12.60
C MET A 73 0.77 31.47 -11.92
N ILE A 74 1.77 30.60 -11.80
CA ILE A 74 3.05 30.92 -11.14
C ILE A 74 3.78 32.02 -11.92
N ARG A 75 3.75 31.94 -13.25
CA ARG A 75 4.34 32.96 -14.13
C ARG A 75 3.62 34.29 -14.00
N ALA A 76 2.28 34.30 -13.97
CA ALA A 76 1.49 35.51 -13.76
C ALA A 76 1.78 36.15 -12.39
N ALA A 77 1.92 35.35 -11.34
CA ALA A 77 2.23 35.84 -10.00
C ALA A 77 3.62 36.50 -9.91
N LYS A 78 4.60 36.02 -10.69
CA LYS A 78 5.94 36.63 -10.78
C LYS A 78 5.95 37.96 -11.53
N HIS A 79 4.95 38.21 -12.38
CA HIS A 79 4.81 39.42 -13.20
C HIS A 79 3.49 40.14 -12.88
N PRO A 80 3.34 40.75 -11.69
CA PRO A 80 2.04 41.19 -11.15
C PRO A 80 1.36 42.36 -11.90
N LYS A 81 1.99 42.94 -12.92
CA LYS A 81 1.46 44.11 -13.64
C LYS A 81 1.62 44.05 -15.16
N ASP A 82 2.07 42.92 -15.68
CA ASP A 82 2.33 42.77 -17.12
C ASP A 82 1.19 41.99 -17.77
N PRO A 83 0.38 42.62 -18.64
CA PRO A 83 -0.75 41.96 -19.32
C PRO A 83 -0.33 40.80 -20.23
N ALA A 84 0.96 40.75 -20.59
CA ALA A 84 1.56 39.71 -21.40
C ALA A 84 1.66 38.34 -20.70
N TYR A 85 1.66 38.35 -19.36
CA TYR A 85 1.79 37.15 -18.51
C TYR A 85 0.46 36.77 -17.84
N TYR A 86 -0.67 37.35 -18.28
CA TYR A 86 -1.95 36.93 -17.74
C TYR A 86 -2.24 35.48 -18.07
N PRO A 87 -2.78 34.74 -17.09
CA PRO A 87 -2.99 33.33 -17.26
C PRO A 87 -4.28 33.03 -18.00
N TRP A 88 -4.37 31.83 -18.55
CA TRP A 88 -5.62 31.30 -19.11
C TRP A 88 -6.75 31.26 -18.05
N PRO A 89 -7.97 31.76 -18.33
CA PRO A 89 -8.50 32.21 -19.62
C PRO A 89 -8.42 33.73 -19.88
N LEU A 90 -7.82 34.51 -18.98
CA LEU A 90 -7.75 35.98 -19.07
C LEU A 90 -6.65 36.49 -20.02
N LYS A 91 -6.05 35.58 -20.79
CA LYS A 91 -4.90 35.83 -21.66
C LYS A 91 -5.31 36.61 -22.91
N GLN A 92 -4.69 37.77 -23.13
CA GLN A 92 -4.92 38.59 -24.32
C GLN A 92 -4.07 38.07 -25.48
N VAL A 93 -4.71 37.63 -26.58
CA VAL A 93 -4.02 37.01 -27.73
C VAL A 93 -2.96 37.94 -28.34
N ASP A 94 -3.24 39.25 -28.38
CA ASP A 94 -2.37 40.23 -29.04
C ASP A 94 -1.09 40.57 -28.26
N LYS A 95 -1.06 40.29 -26.94
CA LYS A 95 0.07 40.63 -26.04
C LYS A 95 0.70 39.41 -25.38
N ALA A 96 0.12 38.24 -25.56
CA ALA A 96 0.54 37.01 -24.92
C ALA A 96 1.93 36.59 -25.38
N ILE A 97 2.85 36.43 -24.41
CA ILE A 97 4.14 35.80 -24.68
C ILE A 97 3.92 34.26 -24.70
N PRO A 98 4.22 33.58 -25.82
CA PRO A 98 4.10 32.12 -25.89
C PRO A 98 5.15 31.46 -24.98
N LEU A 99 4.85 30.24 -24.51
CA LEU A 99 5.85 29.43 -23.81
C LEU A 99 6.95 29.03 -24.79
N THR A 100 8.19 29.07 -24.32
CA THR A 100 9.31 28.52 -25.10
C THR A 100 9.23 27.00 -25.10
N GLU A 101 9.78 26.35 -26.12
CA GLU A 101 9.78 24.88 -26.24
C GLU A 101 10.39 24.20 -25.01
N LYS A 102 11.43 24.79 -24.42
CA LYS A 102 12.09 24.25 -23.22
C LYS A 102 11.17 24.29 -22.00
N GLU A 103 10.40 25.35 -21.85
CA GLU A 103 9.44 25.50 -20.75
C GLU A 103 8.26 24.56 -20.96
N GLN A 104 7.77 24.45 -22.19
CA GLN A 104 6.70 23.53 -22.53
C GLN A 104 7.11 22.07 -22.27
N LEU A 105 8.33 21.68 -22.66
CA LEU A 105 8.87 20.37 -22.38
C LEU A 105 9.06 20.13 -20.87
N GLY A 106 9.56 21.13 -20.14
CA GLY A 106 9.71 21.06 -18.69
C GLY A 106 8.38 20.83 -17.97
N VAL A 107 7.34 21.60 -18.34
CA VAL A 107 5.99 21.44 -17.80
C VAL A 107 5.42 20.05 -18.15
N PHE A 108 5.62 19.59 -19.38
CA PHE A 108 5.21 18.25 -19.79
C PHE A 108 5.91 17.14 -19.00
N LEU A 109 7.22 17.26 -18.76
CA LEU A 109 8.00 16.30 -17.95
C LEU A 109 7.51 16.28 -16.50
N THR A 110 7.21 17.44 -15.91
CA THR A 110 6.64 17.48 -14.55
C THR A 110 5.27 16.80 -14.51
N ALA A 111 4.44 17.02 -15.53
CA ALA A 111 3.13 16.38 -15.64
C ALA A 111 3.25 14.85 -15.79
N ALA A 112 4.19 14.38 -16.61
CA ALA A 112 4.48 12.96 -16.76
C ALA A 112 4.93 12.33 -15.44
N GLY A 113 5.81 13.01 -14.68
CA GLY A 113 6.24 12.58 -13.36
C GLY A 113 5.08 12.47 -12.37
N ILE A 114 4.19 13.47 -12.33
CA ILE A 114 3.00 13.46 -11.47
C ILE A 114 2.06 12.30 -11.85
N SER A 115 1.85 12.07 -13.15
CA SER A 115 0.97 10.98 -13.62
C SER A 115 1.50 9.60 -13.21
N ILE A 116 2.80 9.36 -13.38
CA ILE A 116 3.46 8.12 -12.92
C ILE A 116 3.34 7.98 -11.40
N THR A 117 3.51 9.08 -10.65
CA THR A 117 3.39 9.08 -9.19
C THR A 117 1.99 8.67 -8.74
N ILE A 118 0.93 9.17 -9.38
CA ILE A 118 -0.46 8.76 -9.11
C ILE A 118 -0.64 7.26 -9.35
N ALA A 119 -0.08 6.74 -10.45
CA ALA A 119 -0.15 5.33 -10.76
C ALA A 119 0.61 4.45 -9.75
N LEU A 120 1.78 4.89 -9.28
CA LEU A 120 2.54 4.20 -8.23
C LEU A 120 1.80 4.18 -6.89
N ILE A 121 1.09 5.25 -6.54
CA ILE A 121 0.28 5.31 -5.32
C ILE A 121 -0.85 4.26 -5.37
N ASP A 122 -1.55 4.10 -6.50
CA ASP A 122 -2.62 3.09 -6.63
C ASP A 122 -2.08 1.66 -6.50
N ILE A 123 -0.95 1.34 -7.16
CA ILE A 123 -0.31 0.02 -7.02
C ILE A 123 0.11 -0.23 -5.58
N THR A 124 0.76 0.75 -4.94
CA THR A 124 1.26 0.62 -3.56
C THR A 124 0.12 0.42 -2.58
N TYR A 125 -0.95 1.21 -2.71
CA TYR A 125 -2.14 1.07 -1.86
C TYR A 125 -2.77 -0.33 -1.99
N ARG A 126 -2.89 -0.85 -3.23
CA ARG A 126 -3.41 -2.21 -3.47
C ARG A 126 -2.50 -3.30 -2.92
N ALA A 127 -1.19 -3.15 -3.07
CA ALA A 127 -0.22 -4.06 -2.51
C ALA A 127 -0.34 -4.14 -0.99
N ILE A 128 -0.47 -2.99 -0.32
CA ILE A 128 -0.68 -2.92 1.14
C ILE A 128 -2.00 -3.60 1.51
N LYS A 129 -3.11 -3.25 0.85
CA LYS A 129 -4.43 -3.84 1.13
C LYS A 129 -4.43 -5.35 0.97
N ARG A 130 -3.79 -5.87 -0.08
CA ARG A 130 -3.66 -7.33 -0.30
C ARG A 130 -2.79 -7.98 0.75
N SER A 131 -1.69 -7.35 1.14
CA SER A 131 -0.81 -7.87 2.20
C SER A 131 -1.53 -7.96 3.54
N ALA A 132 -2.38 -6.99 3.87
CA ALA A 132 -3.19 -6.99 5.09
C ALA A 132 -4.28 -8.08 5.05
N ALA A 133 -4.95 -8.27 3.91
CA ALA A 133 -5.93 -9.34 3.74
C ALA A 133 -5.28 -10.73 3.84
N LYS A 134 -4.10 -10.92 3.23
CA LYS A 134 -3.36 -12.19 3.31
C LYS A 134 -2.96 -12.52 4.74
N LYS A 135 -2.44 -11.54 5.49
CA LYS A 135 -2.09 -11.72 6.91
C LYS A 135 -3.29 -12.06 7.81
N ARG A 136 -4.51 -11.61 7.46
CA ARG A 136 -5.73 -11.99 8.18
C ARG A 136 -6.13 -13.43 7.89
N LEU A 137 -6.13 -13.82 6.61
CA LEU A 137 -6.39 -15.21 6.21
C LEU A 137 -5.39 -16.19 6.82
N GLU A 138 -4.10 -15.84 6.85
CA GLU A 138 -3.08 -16.68 7.48
C GLU A 138 -3.36 -16.87 8.99
N ARG A 139 -3.82 -15.83 9.70
CA ARG A 139 -4.22 -15.95 11.12
C ARG A 139 -5.44 -16.84 11.32
N GLU A 140 -6.47 -16.66 10.49
CA GLU A 140 -7.69 -17.46 10.54
C GLU A 140 -7.42 -18.94 10.22
N ASN A 141 -6.55 -19.21 9.24
CA ASN A 141 -6.16 -20.57 8.91
C ASN A 141 -5.35 -21.21 10.05
N THR A 142 -4.40 -20.48 10.66
CA THR A 142 -3.65 -20.99 11.83
C THR A 142 -4.52 -21.21 13.08
N LEU A 143 -5.61 -20.45 13.24
CA LEU A 143 -6.57 -20.66 14.33
C LEU A 143 -7.47 -21.87 14.08
N THR A 144 -7.76 -22.18 12.81
CA THR A 144 -8.59 -23.33 12.41
C THR A 144 -7.80 -24.63 12.41
N GLU A 145 -6.51 -24.59 12.06
CA GLU A 145 -5.59 -25.73 12.09
C GLU A 145 -4.97 -26.00 13.48
N ALA A 146 -5.20 -25.12 14.47
CA ALA A 146 -4.86 -25.44 15.85
C ALA A 146 -5.68 -26.67 16.27
N PRO A 147 -5.06 -27.82 16.61
CA PRO A 147 -5.79 -29.05 16.86
C PRO A 147 -6.79 -28.77 17.98
N ILE A 148 -8.08 -29.02 17.71
CA ILE A 148 -9.14 -28.94 18.71
C ILE A 148 -8.75 -29.88 19.85
N GLN A 149 -8.16 -29.34 20.92
CA GLN A 149 -7.84 -30.10 22.11
C GLN A 149 -9.13 -30.28 22.89
N PHE A 150 -9.77 -31.43 22.67
CA PHE A 150 -10.87 -31.89 23.52
C PHE A 150 -10.31 -32.17 24.91
N ILE A 151 -10.35 -31.19 25.81
CA ILE A 151 -10.21 -31.47 27.24
C ILE A 151 -11.43 -32.29 27.65
N SER A 152 -11.23 -33.60 27.83
CA SER A 152 -12.29 -34.47 28.35
C SER A 152 -12.69 -33.97 29.75
N ILE A 153 -13.98 -33.69 29.93
CA ILE A 153 -14.60 -33.18 31.16
C ILE A 153 -14.25 -34.05 32.40
N THR A 154 -13.91 -35.32 32.16
CA THR A 154 -13.47 -36.30 33.16
C THR A 154 -12.17 -35.89 33.84
N GLN A 155 -11.26 -35.19 33.16
CA GLN A 155 -9.96 -34.80 33.72
C GLN A 155 -10.05 -33.52 34.58
N SER A 156 -10.96 -32.59 34.24
CA SER A 156 -11.25 -31.40 35.06
C SER A 156 -11.92 -31.78 36.38
N ALA A 157 -12.91 -32.68 36.34
CA ALA A 157 -13.57 -33.17 37.55
C ALA A 157 -12.62 -33.97 38.47
N LYS A 158 -11.67 -34.71 37.89
CA LYS A 158 -10.66 -35.44 38.67
C LYS A 158 -9.60 -34.52 39.26
N ALA A 159 -9.21 -33.45 38.56
CA ALA A 159 -8.28 -32.44 39.06
C ALA A 159 -8.90 -31.59 40.19
N GLU A 160 -10.18 -31.23 40.07
CA GLU A 160 -10.94 -30.55 41.13
C GLU A 160 -11.16 -31.46 42.34
N SER A 161 -11.48 -32.74 42.13
CA SER A 161 -11.59 -33.74 43.21
C SER A 161 -10.25 -33.99 43.92
N GLN A 162 -9.14 -34.03 43.19
CA GLN A 162 -7.80 -34.23 43.75
C GLN A 162 -7.29 -33.00 44.49
N THR A 163 -7.55 -31.79 43.99
CA THR A 163 -7.20 -30.54 44.69
C THR A 163 -8.02 -30.35 45.96
N LEU A 164 -9.32 -30.69 45.94
CA LEU A 164 -10.18 -30.67 47.13
C LEU A 164 -9.73 -31.71 48.17
N LYS A 165 -9.35 -32.93 47.74
CA LYS A 165 -8.72 -33.93 48.63
C LYS A 165 -7.40 -33.42 49.24
N LEU A 166 -6.52 -32.83 48.43
CA LEU A 166 -5.21 -32.33 48.88
C LEU A 166 -5.36 -31.19 49.90
N MET A 167 -6.34 -30.30 49.70
CA MET A 167 -6.68 -29.22 50.64
C MET A 167 -7.30 -29.78 51.94
N THR A 168 -8.11 -30.83 51.85
CA THR A 168 -8.73 -31.46 53.03
C THR A 168 -7.69 -32.20 53.88
N ASP A 169 -6.76 -32.92 53.24
CA ASP A 169 -5.66 -33.61 53.93
C ASP A 169 -4.65 -32.61 54.55
N ALA A 170 -4.37 -31.49 53.86
CA ALA A 170 -3.52 -30.43 54.39
C ALA A 170 -4.17 -29.68 55.58
N ALA A 171 -5.49 -29.45 55.55
CA ALA A 171 -6.23 -28.86 56.68
C ALA A 171 -6.31 -29.82 57.87
N LEU A 172 -6.42 -31.13 57.62
CA LEU A 172 -6.38 -32.16 58.66
C LEU A 172 -4.98 -32.28 59.29
N ALA A 173 -3.91 -32.14 58.49
CA ALA A 173 -2.53 -32.10 58.96
C ALA A 173 -2.23 -30.80 59.74
N ALA A 174 -2.74 -29.65 59.30
CA ALA A 174 -2.60 -28.36 60.00
C ALA A 174 -3.49 -28.22 61.25
N GLY A 175 -4.53 -29.06 61.37
CA GLY A 175 -5.34 -29.23 62.59
C GLY A 175 -4.60 -29.97 63.72
N SER A 176 -3.42 -30.52 63.44
CA SER A 176 -2.48 -30.97 64.48
C SER A 176 -1.73 -29.76 65.04
N ILE A 177 -2.35 -29.17 66.07
CA ILE A 177 -1.79 -28.32 67.13
C ILE A 177 -0.27 -28.04 66.97
N GLY A 178 0.11 -26.88 66.40
CA GLY A 178 1.49 -26.37 66.59
C GLY A 178 2.15 -25.46 65.54
N GLY A 179 1.46 -24.89 64.53
CA GLY A 179 2.18 -24.33 63.36
C GLY A 179 1.96 -22.87 62.94
N ILE A 180 1.22 -22.02 63.64
CA ILE A 180 0.76 -20.70 63.09
C ILE A 180 1.72 -19.52 63.41
N ALA A 181 3.03 -19.75 63.57
CA ALA A 181 3.96 -18.67 63.95
C ALA A 181 4.82 -18.10 62.80
N SER A 182 4.88 -18.72 61.61
CA SER A 182 5.93 -18.34 60.63
C SER A 182 5.48 -17.66 59.33
N LEU A 183 4.18 -17.55 59.03
CA LEU A 183 3.71 -17.16 57.69
C LEU A 183 3.43 -15.66 57.47
N PHE A 184 3.61 -14.80 58.48
CA PHE A 184 3.28 -13.37 58.37
C PHE A 184 4.46 -12.45 58.01
N LYS A 185 5.59 -13.00 57.56
CA LYS A 185 6.76 -12.21 57.17
C LYS A 185 7.07 -12.49 55.70
N ASN A 186 6.88 -11.47 54.86
CA ASN A 186 7.34 -11.32 53.47
C ASN A 186 6.23 -11.37 52.38
N ASN A 187 5.46 -10.28 52.25
CA ASN A 187 4.92 -9.83 50.97
C ASN A 187 5.29 -8.34 50.81
N THR A 188 6.33 -8.01 50.02
CA THR A 188 6.25 -7.63 48.57
C THR A 188 5.68 -6.20 48.44
N ALA A 189 6.45 -5.12 48.26
CA ALA A 189 7.48 -4.76 47.27
C ALA A 189 6.99 -4.72 45.80
N ALA A 190 6.87 -3.49 45.30
CA ALA A 190 6.96 -3.01 43.91
C ALA A 190 5.83 -3.30 42.90
N ALA A 191 5.17 -2.20 42.48
CA ALA A 191 4.35 -2.06 41.27
C ALA A 191 5.03 -1.05 40.31
N PRO A 192 4.84 -1.13 38.98
CA PRO A 192 5.12 -0.01 38.07
C PRO A 192 3.83 0.59 37.51
N ALA A 193 3.71 1.92 37.59
CA ALA A 193 2.60 2.70 37.04
C ALA A 193 3.02 3.42 35.75
N GLY A 194 2.06 3.53 34.82
CA GLY A 194 2.19 4.11 33.50
C GLY A 194 2.32 5.63 33.47
N GLN A 195 2.74 6.09 32.29
CA GLN A 195 3.14 7.45 31.94
C GLN A 195 1.97 8.20 31.29
N GLY A 196 1.68 9.42 31.76
CA GLY A 196 0.64 10.29 31.20
C GLY A 196 0.94 11.78 31.42
N SER A 197 0.98 12.50 30.29
CA SER A 197 0.50 13.88 30.00
C SER A 197 0.65 15.01 31.03
N GLY A 198 1.21 16.14 30.58
CA GLY A 198 1.02 17.45 31.21
C GLY A 198 2.04 18.50 30.79
N SER A 199 1.57 19.56 30.15
CA SER A 199 2.28 20.74 29.64
C SER A 199 2.77 21.70 30.74
N ASP A 200 3.76 22.55 30.41
CA ASP A 200 3.71 24.03 30.54
C ASP A 200 5.12 24.69 30.64
N THR A 201 5.41 25.55 29.64
CA THR A 201 5.84 26.97 29.75
C THR A 201 7.17 27.40 30.43
N VAL A 202 7.71 28.53 29.90
CA VAL A 202 8.75 29.47 30.41
C VAL A 202 10.15 29.24 29.80
N ALA A 203 10.56 29.98 28.77
CA ALA A 203 11.04 31.37 28.74
C ALA A 203 12.37 31.60 29.49
N GLN A 204 13.48 31.66 28.74
CA GLN A 204 14.50 32.72 28.72
C GLN A 204 15.60 32.36 27.72
#